data_AF-A0A352FCW0-F1
#
_entry.id   AF-A0A352FCW0-F1
#
_cell.length_a   1.000
_cell.length_b   1.000
_cell.length_c   1.000
_cell.angle_alpha   90.00
_cell.angle_beta   90.00
_cell.angle_gamma   90.00
#
_symmetry.space_group_name_H-M   'P 1'
#
loop_
_entity.id
_entity.type
_entity.pdbx_description
1 polymer ?
#
loop_
_entity_poly.entity_id
_entity_poly.type
_entity_poly.pdbx_seq_one_letter_code
_entity_poly.pdbx_strand_id
1 'polypeptide(L)'
;MNSIPLHRSLCLLSLGLFFSSSLPGQDSAALAPIREKCESVSKGFSGVVGVGVQELNNGQWIVLNGDKRFPMQSVFKLPLAMAVLEKADKSGISREEQSGG
;
A
#
# COMPACT_ATOMS: atom_id res chain seq x y z
N MET A 1 32.82 -40.55 23.83
CA MET A 1 33.46 -39.23 23.89
C MET A 1 33.75 -38.74 22.48
N ASN A 2 32.78 -38.08 21.83
CA ASN A 2 33.03 -37.33 20.60
C ASN A 2 32.69 -35.87 20.88
N SER A 3 33.72 -35.07 21.10
CA SER A 3 33.62 -33.65 21.43
C SER A 3 33.13 -32.88 20.21
N ILE A 4 31.86 -32.48 20.22
CA ILE A 4 31.25 -31.63 19.20
C ILE A 4 31.91 -30.25 19.32
N PRO A 5 32.58 -29.72 18.29
CA PRO A 5 33.35 -28.48 18.43
C PRO A 5 32.41 -27.28 18.54
N LEU A 6 32.54 -26.58 19.67
CA LEU A 6 31.73 -25.45 20.17
C LEU A 6 31.50 -24.31 19.15
N HIS A 7 32.34 -24.20 18.11
CA HIS A 7 32.20 -23.18 17.06
C HIS A 7 30.99 -23.40 16.13
N ARG A 8 30.57 -24.65 15.90
CA ARG A 8 29.45 -24.95 14.99
C ARG A 8 28.10 -24.52 15.57
N SER A 9 27.97 -24.56 16.89
CA SER A 9 26.77 -24.12 17.61
C SER A 9 26.67 -22.60 17.71
N LEU A 10 27.79 -21.88 17.63
CA LEU A 10 27.83 -20.43 17.75
C LEU A 10 27.49 -19.71 16.42
N CYS A 11 27.84 -20.30 15.27
CA CYS A 11 27.44 -19.77 13.95
C CYS A 11 25.93 -19.90 13.65
N LEU A 12 25.26 -20.90 14.22
CA LEU A 12 23.81 -21.08 14.03
C LEU A 12 22.98 -20.06 14.83
N LEU A 13 23.54 -19.45 15.88
CA LEU A 13 22.85 -18.45 16.69
C LEU A 13 22.89 -17.04 16.08
N SER A 14 23.88 -16.72 15.25
CA SER A 14 24.03 -15.38 14.65
C SER A 14 23.18 -15.16 13.39
N LEU A 15 22.68 -16.21 12.73
CA LEU A 15 21.87 -16.09 11.51
C LEU A 15 20.38 -15.83 11.80
N GLY A 16 19.91 -16.04 13.04
CA GLY A 16 18.50 -15.91 13.42
C GLY A 16 18.04 -14.48 13.77
N LEU A 17 18.95 -13.54 14.00
CA LEU A 17 18.61 -12.19 14.47
C LEU A 17 18.34 -11.16 13.37
N PHE A 18 18.60 -11.49 12.09
CA PHE A 18 18.37 -10.55 10.98
C PHE A 18 16.93 -10.55 10.44
N PHE A 19 16.10 -11.53 10.80
CA PHE A 19 14.75 -11.65 10.24
C PHE A 19 13.67 -10.92 11.05
N SER A 20 14.01 -10.34 12.22
CA SER A 20 13.01 -9.96 13.22
C SER A 20 12.56 -8.50 13.20
N SER A 21 13.07 -7.64 12.31
CA SER A 21 12.82 -6.19 12.39
C SER A 21 11.88 -5.61 11.32
N SER A 22 11.19 -6.42 10.53
CA SER A 22 10.14 -5.88 9.65
C SER A 22 8.78 -6.04 10.32
N LEU A 23 8.37 -5.05 11.13
CA LEU A 23 6.97 -4.85 11.46
C LEU A 23 6.33 -4.05 10.31
N PRO A 24 5.46 -4.65 9.48
CA PRO A 24 4.67 -3.88 8.54
C PRO A 24 3.61 -3.08 9.30
N GLY A 25 3.59 -1.76 9.11
CA GLY A 25 2.44 -0.89 9.38
C GLY A 25 2.04 -0.74 10.86
N GLN A 26 2.78 0.06 11.62
CA GLN A 26 2.23 0.68 12.83
C GLN A 26 1.56 2.00 12.41
N ASP A 27 0.23 2.04 12.38
CA ASP A 27 -0.46 3.32 12.27
C ASP A 27 -0.16 4.13 13.55
N SER A 28 0.16 5.43 13.42
CA SER A 28 0.32 6.29 14.60
C SER A 28 -0.96 6.32 15.43
N ALA A 29 -0.81 6.52 16.73
CA ALA A 29 -1.92 6.74 17.66
C ALA A 29 -2.88 7.84 17.17
N ALA A 30 -2.41 8.81 16.38
CA ALA A 30 -3.23 9.85 15.78
C ALA A 30 -4.25 9.33 14.74
N LEU A 31 -3.97 8.21 14.07
CA LEU A 31 -4.79 7.62 13.02
C LEU A 31 -5.70 6.49 13.53
N ALA A 32 -5.48 6.01 14.76
CA ALA A 32 -6.33 5.02 15.43
C ALA A 32 -7.85 5.30 15.34
N PRO A 33 -8.36 6.52 15.60
CA PRO A 33 -9.80 6.79 15.51
C PRO A 33 -10.34 6.67 14.07
N ILE A 34 -9.53 7.01 13.05
CA ILE A 34 -9.94 6.88 11.64
C ILE A 34 -9.99 5.40 11.27
N ARG A 35 -9.00 4.61 11.68
CA ARG A 35 -9.01 3.16 11.49
C ARG A 35 -10.26 2.52 12.08
N GLU A 36 -10.56 2.80 13.35
CA GLU A 36 -11.73 2.23 14.03
C GLU A 36 -13.03 2.59 13.32
N LYS A 37 -13.14 3.84 12.84
CA LYS A 37 -14.31 4.28 12.07
C LYS A 37 -14.43 3.53 10.75
N CYS A 38 -13.35 3.37 10.01
CA CYS A 38 -13.33 2.61 8.76
C CYS A 38 -13.70 1.13 8.97
N GLU A 39 -13.21 0.51 10.04
CA GLU A 39 -13.55 -0.87 10.40
C GLU A 39 -15.03 -1.00 10.79
N SER A 40 -15.55 -0.07 11.59
CA SER A 40 -16.95 -0.01 11.99
C SER A 40 -17.90 0.08 10.79
N VAL A 41 -17.61 0.98 9.83
CA VAL A 41 -18.39 1.13 8.60
C VAL A 41 -18.30 -0.12 7.73
N SER A 42 -17.11 -0.72 7.62
CA SER A 42 -16.88 -1.91 6.79
C SER A 42 -17.71 -3.12 7.25
N LYS A 43 -17.93 -3.26 8.57
CA LYS A 43 -18.76 -4.34 9.15
C LYS A 43 -20.24 -4.26 8.75
N GLY A 44 -20.73 -3.10 8.29
CA GLY A 44 -22.11 -2.91 7.86
C GLY A 44 -22.44 -3.50 6.48
N PHE A 45 -21.44 -3.96 5.71
CA PHE A 45 -21.62 -4.45 4.35
C PHE A 45 -21.55 -5.97 4.27
N SER A 46 -22.43 -6.57 3.48
CA SER A 46 -22.32 -7.98 3.10
C SER A 46 -21.27 -8.14 2.01
N GLY A 47 -19.99 -8.24 2.39
CA GLY A 47 -18.87 -8.39 1.48
C GLY A 47 -17.52 -8.05 2.10
N VAL A 48 -16.47 -8.04 1.27
CA VAL A 48 -15.13 -7.60 1.68
C VAL A 48 -14.94 -6.15 1.25
N VAL A 49 -14.62 -5.27 2.20
CA VAL A 49 -14.37 -3.85 1.95
C VAL A 49 -12.87 -3.56 2.09
N GLY A 50 -12.24 -3.02 1.06
CA GLY A 50 -10.88 -2.50 1.11
C GLY A 50 -10.89 -0.99 1.36
N VAL A 51 -9.98 -0.50 2.20
CA VAL A 51 -9.84 0.93 2.51
C VAL A 51 -8.37 1.30 2.45
N GLY A 52 -8.04 2.39 1.78
CA GLY A 52 -6.71 3.01 1.81
C GLY A 52 -6.86 4.50 2.06
N VAL A 53 -6.24 5.01 3.11
CA VAL A 53 -6.24 6.43 3.48
C VAL A 53 -4.81 6.88 3.68
N GLN A 54 -4.43 8.01 3.10
CA GLN A 54 -3.16 8.69 3.33
C GLN A 54 -3.38 10.03 3.99
N GLU A 55 -2.64 10.31 5.05
CA GLU A 55 -2.50 11.67 5.56
C GLU A 55 -1.44 12.41 4.74
N LEU A 56 -1.84 13.51 4.09
CA LEU A 56 -0.99 14.21 3.13
C LEU A 56 0.20 14.96 3.77
N ASN A 57 0.09 15.34 5.06
CA ASN A 57 1.11 16.16 5.72
C ASN A 57 2.36 15.37 6.12
N ASN A 58 2.17 14.16 6.63
CA ASN A 58 3.26 13.32 7.15
C ASN A 58 3.41 12.01 6.37
N GLY A 59 2.54 11.75 5.40
CA GLY A 59 2.59 10.57 4.54
C GLY A 59 2.18 9.27 5.22
N GLN A 60 1.57 9.32 6.41
CA GLN A 60 1.10 8.13 7.10
C GLN A 60 -0.09 7.50 6.38
N TRP A 61 -0.23 6.18 6.53
CA TRP A 61 -1.27 5.41 5.84
C TRP A 61 -2.08 4.58 6.83
N ILE A 62 -3.36 4.42 6.52
CA ILE A 62 -4.22 3.36 7.05
C ILE A 62 -4.65 2.51 5.86
N VAL A 63 -4.45 1.20 5.98
CA VAL A 63 -4.90 0.24 4.96
C VAL A 63 -5.67 -0.90 5.61
N LEU A 64 -6.88 -1.15 5.13
CA LEU A 64 -7.72 -2.30 5.47
C LEU A 64 -7.83 -3.20 4.24
N ASN A 65 -7.57 -4.50 4.41
CA ASN A 65 -7.62 -5.50 3.32
C ASN A 65 -6.75 -5.14 2.10
N GLY A 66 -5.60 -4.49 2.32
CA GLY A 66 -4.72 -3.99 1.25
C GLY A 66 -4.00 -5.06 0.43
N ASP A 67 -3.95 -6.29 0.94
CA ASP A 67 -3.44 -7.47 0.27
C ASP A 67 -4.42 -8.06 -0.76
N LYS A 68 -5.69 -7.62 -0.73
CA LYS A 68 -6.75 -8.17 -1.58
C LYS A 68 -6.87 -7.41 -2.90
N ARG A 69 -7.26 -8.14 -3.94
CA ARG A 69 -7.62 -7.57 -5.24
C ARG A 69 -9.11 -7.24 -5.28
N PHE A 70 -9.44 -6.04 -5.72
CA PHE A 70 -10.81 -5.58 -5.92
C PHE A 70 -11.07 -5.27 -7.39
N PRO A 71 -12.27 -5.53 -7.92
CA PRO A 71 -12.62 -5.11 -9.28
C PRO A 71 -12.63 -3.58 -9.36
N MET A 72 -11.83 -3.01 -10.26
CA MET A 72 -11.72 -1.54 -10.33
C MET A 72 -13.01 -0.87 -10.83
N GLN A 73 -13.87 -1.59 -11.55
CA GLN A 73 -15.04 -1.00 -12.24
C GLN A 73 -14.60 0.25 -13.00
N SER A 74 -15.41 1.32 -13.06
CA SER A 74 -15.06 2.57 -13.76
C SER A 74 -13.84 3.32 -13.19
N VAL A 75 -13.26 2.92 -12.04
CA VAL A 75 -12.04 3.55 -11.50
C VAL A 75 -10.84 3.38 -12.43
N PHE A 76 -10.84 2.36 -13.31
CA PHE A 76 -9.80 2.16 -14.33
C PHE A 76 -9.58 3.35 -15.27
N LYS A 77 -10.61 4.20 -15.45
CA LYS A 77 -10.53 5.34 -16.36
C LYS A 77 -9.51 6.37 -15.89
N LEU A 78 -9.28 6.49 -14.58
CA LEU A 78 -8.30 7.41 -14.03
C LEU A 78 -6.86 7.07 -14.47
N PRO A 79 -6.30 5.88 -14.16
CA PRO A 79 -4.95 5.53 -14.61
C PRO A 79 -4.85 5.47 -16.14
N LEU A 80 -5.93 5.11 -16.85
CA LEU A 80 -5.97 5.19 -18.31
C LEU A 80 -5.83 6.63 -18.81
N ALA A 81 -6.60 7.57 -18.25
CA ALA A 81 -6.53 8.98 -18.61
C ALA A 81 -5.17 9.59 -18.27
N MET A 82 -4.56 9.22 -17.15
CA MET A 82 -3.19 9.62 -16.80
C MET A 82 -2.17 9.12 -17.83
N ALA A 83 -2.29 7.87 -18.28
CA ALA A 83 -1.42 7.33 -19.32
C ALA A 83 -1.64 8.02 -20.69
N VAL A 84 -2.88 8.42 -21.00
CA VAL A 84 -3.19 9.23 -22.19
C VAL A 84 -2.60 10.63 -22.08
N LEU A 85 -2.74 11.28 -20.92
CA LEU A 85 -2.17 12.60 -20.65
C LEU A 85 -0.64 12.58 -20.76
N GLU A 86 0.02 11.59 -20.16
CA GLU A 86 1.47 11.40 -20.25
C GLU A 86 1.93 11.26 -21.71
N LYS A 87 1.17 10.53 -22.54
CA LYS A 87 1.45 10.42 -23.98
C LYS A 87 1.25 11.75 -24.71
N ALA A 88 0.19 12.49 -24.39
CA ALA A 88 -0.07 13.80 -24.98
C ALA A 88 1.06 14.79 -24.66
N ASP A 89 1.48 14.86 -23.39
CA ASP A 89 2.58 15.71 -22.91
C ASP A 89 3.90 15.36 -23.63
N LYS A 90 4.21 14.06 -23.76
CA LYS A 90 5.41 13.59 -24.47
C LYS A 90 5.40 13.86 -25.97
N SER A 91 4.22 13.91 -26.58
CA SER A 91 4.07 14.21 -28.01
C SER A 91 4.08 15.71 -28.34
N GLY A 92 4.10 16.58 -27.34
CA GLY A 92 4.14 18.04 -27.53
C GLY A 92 2.85 18.64 -28.09
N ILE A 93 1.71 17.94 -27.99
CA ILE A 93 0.42 18.44 -28.48
C ILE A 93 -0.09 19.49 -27.48
N SER A 94 0.23 20.76 -27.74
CA SER A 94 -0.49 21.89 -27.16
C SER A 94 -1.97 21.75 -27.54
N ARG A 95 -2.85 21.68 -26.54
CA ARG A 95 -4.29 21.59 -26.76
C ARG A 95 -4.76 22.90 -27.40
N GLU A 96 -4.80 22.94 -28.72
CA GLU A 96 -5.52 23.94 -29.46
C GLU A 96 -6.98 23.52 -29.46
N GLU A 97 -7.77 24.25 -28.68
CA GLU A 97 -9.22 24.31 -28.70
C GLU A 97 -9.72 24.25 -30.16
N GLN A 98 -10.24 23.09 -30.60
CA GLN A 98 -11.12 23.03 -31.76
C GLN A 98 -12.48 23.62 -31.36
N SER A 99 -12.51 24.95 -31.18
CA SER A 99 -13.71 25.76 -31.26
C SER A 99 -13.83 26.24 -32.71
N GLY A 100 -14.65 25.53 -33.49
CA GLY A 100 -14.89 25.84 -34.89
C GLY A 100 -15.73 24.76 -35.55
N GLY A 101 -17.04 24.87 -35.43
CA GLY A 101 -18.05 24.01 -36.08
C GLY A 101 -19.36 23.96 -35.32
#